data_AF-A7T1M3-F1
#
_entry.id   AF-A7T1M3-F1
#
_cell.length_a   1.000
_cell.length_b   1.000
_cell.length_c   1.000
_cell.angle_alpha   90.00
_cell.angle_beta   90.00
_cell.angle_gamma   90.00
#
_symmetry.space_group_name_H-M   'P 1'
#
loop_
_entity.id
_entity.type
_entity.pdbx_description
1 polymer ?
#
loop_
_entity_poly.entity_id
_entity_poly.type
_entity_poly.pdbx_seq_one_letter_code
_entity_poly.pdbx_strand_id
1 'polypeptide(L)'
;MADGAKQMISLNVIRLLLVFCLSSLKFSTNAEKILRMANLVYRHGDRSAIRSYPSDPYANYWPQGFGQLTQVYCRSTDKDRTIMSAQAQLNGLYPPKGPQ
;
A
#
# COMPACT_ATOMS: atom_id res chain seq x y z
N MET A 1 -28.73 -18.36 -61.37
CA MET A 1 -27.33 -18.84 -61.27
C MET A 1 -26.33 -17.71 -61.00
N ALA A 2 -26.47 -16.52 -61.59
CA ALA A 2 -25.55 -15.39 -61.37
C ALA A 2 -25.66 -14.71 -59.98
N ASP A 3 -26.80 -14.82 -59.31
CA ASP A 3 -27.09 -14.14 -58.03
C ASP A 3 -26.33 -14.76 -56.84
N GLY A 4 -26.30 -16.10 -56.77
CA GLY A 4 -25.55 -16.82 -55.74
C GLY A 4 -24.04 -16.55 -55.77
N ALA A 5 -23.46 -16.39 -56.97
CA ALA A 5 -22.04 -16.05 -57.11
C ALA A 5 -21.72 -14.64 -56.59
N LYS A 6 -22.59 -13.65 -56.85
CA LYS A 6 -22.46 -12.28 -56.32
C LYS A 6 -22.58 -12.25 -54.80
N GLN A 7 -23.51 -13.02 -54.23
CA GLN A 7 -23.69 -13.17 -52.79
C GLN A 7 -22.43 -13.77 -52.14
N MET A 8 -21.83 -14.80 -52.74
CA MET A 8 -20.60 -15.42 -52.24
C MET A 8 -19.38 -14.49 -52.34
N ILE A 9 -19.25 -13.73 -53.42
CA ILE A 9 -18.18 -12.73 -53.58
C ILE A 9 -18.33 -11.62 -52.52
N SER A 10 -19.55 -11.12 -52.31
CA SER A 10 -19.85 -10.11 -51.28
C SER A 10 -19.51 -10.61 -49.88
N LEU A 11 -19.88 -11.85 -49.53
CA LEU A 11 -19.53 -12.46 -48.24
C LEU A 11 -18.01 -12.58 -48.04
N ASN A 12 -17.28 -12.93 -49.09
CA ASN A 12 -15.82 -13.06 -49.04
C ASN A 12 -15.12 -11.71 -48.87
N VAL A 13 -15.64 -10.64 -49.49
CA VAL A 13 -15.13 -9.27 -49.31
C VAL A 13 -15.40 -8.78 -47.89
N ILE A 14 -16.60 -9.02 -47.35
CA ILE A 14 -16.93 -8.67 -45.96
C ILE A 14 -16.03 -9.42 -44.97
N ARG A 15 -15.78 -10.71 -45.20
CA ARG A 15 -14.83 -11.49 -44.39
C ARG A 15 -13.42 -10.93 -44.46
N LEU A 16 -12.95 -10.55 -45.65
CA LEU A 16 -11.61 -9.98 -45.83
C LEU A 16 -11.47 -8.62 -45.11
N LEU A 17 -12.50 -7.78 -45.18
CA LEU A 17 -12.56 -6.50 -44.48
C LEU A 17 -12.60 -6.68 -42.95
N LEU A 18 -13.33 -7.69 -42.45
CA LEU A 18 -13.36 -8.01 -41.02
C LEU A 18 -12.01 -8.50 -40.51
N VAL A 19 -11.31 -9.36 -41.26
CA VAL A 19 -9.96 -9.82 -40.92
C VAL A 19 -8.97 -8.66 -40.90
N PHE A 20 -9.04 -7.76 -41.90
CA PHE A 20 -8.20 -6.57 -41.96
C PHE A 20 -8.47 -5.62 -40.78
N CYS A 21 -9.73 -5.41 -40.41
CA CYS A 21 -10.13 -4.59 -39.28
C CYS A 21 -9.64 -5.16 -37.94
N LEU A 22 -9.82 -6.48 -37.72
CA LEU A 22 -9.35 -7.17 -36.53
C LEU A 22 -7.81 -7.15 -36.42
N SER A 23 -7.09 -7.22 -37.53
CA SER A 23 -5.62 -7.13 -37.54
C SER A 23 -5.07 -5.73 -37.21
N SER A 24 -5.91 -4.69 -37.35
CA SER A 24 -5.55 -3.30 -37.03
C SER A 24 -5.79 -2.94 -35.57
N LEU A 25 -6.46 -3.80 -34.78
CA LEU A 25 -6.60 -3.60 -33.34
C LEU A 25 -5.23 -3.82 -32.67
N LYS A 26 -4.57 -2.72 -32.29
CA LYS A 26 -3.38 -2.77 -31.45
C LYS A 26 -3.79 -3.23 -30.05
N PHE A 27 -3.44 -4.45 -29.69
CA PHE A 27 -3.54 -4.93 -28.32
C PHE A 27 -2.54 -4.14 -27.47
N SER A 28 -3.05 -3.29 -26.58
CA SER A 28 -2.23 -2.61 -25.58
C SER A 28 -1.67 -3.67 -24.66
N THR A 29 -0.41 -4.07 -24.85
CA THR A 29 0.26 -4.96 -23.92
C THR A 29 0.42 -4.19 -22.61
N ASN A 30 -0.09 -4.75 -21.51
CA ASN A 30 0.25 -4.23 -20.18
C ASN A 30 1.75 -4.43 -20.02
N ALA A 31 2.54 -3.38 -20.25
CA ALA A 31 3.96 -3.40 -19.94
C ALA A 31 4.09 -3.75 -18.45
N GLU A 32 4.68 -4.90 -18.16
CA GLU A 32 4.78 -5.41 -16.81
C GLU A 32 5.69 -4.47 -16.00
N LYS A 33 5.14 -3.85 -14.94
CA LYS A 33 5.92 -2.97 -14.06
C LYS A 33 6.80 -3.83 -13.17
N ILE A 34 8.02 -4.10 -13.63
CA ILE A 34 9.00 -4.89 -12.89
C ILE A 34 9.83 -3.96 -12.00
N LEU A 35 9.65 -4.06 -10.68
CA LEU A 35 10.53 -3.39 -9.71
C LEU A 35 11.92 -4.04 -9.76
N ARG A 36 12.94 -3.26 -10.16
CA ARG A 36 14.33 -3.75 -10.23
C ARG A 36 15.07 -3.58 -8.91
N MET A 37 14.82 -2.50 -8.18
CA MET A 37 15.49 -2.19 -6.92
C MET A 37 14.70 -1.15 -6.11
N ALA A 38 14.67 -1.31 -4.80
CA ALA A 38 14.24 -0.28 -3.86
C ALA A 38 15.25 -0.21 -2.70
N ASN A 39 15.66 1.00 -2.34
CA ASN A 39 16.52 1.25 -1.18
C ASN A 39 15.73 2.05 -0.15
N LEU A 40 15.73 1.60 1.10
CA LEU A 40 15.00 2.25 2.18
C LEU A 40 15.97 2.65 3.29
N VAL A 41 16.04 3.96 3.56
CA VAL A 41 16.75 4.52 4.72
C VAL A 41 15.69 5.13 5.63
N TYR A 42 15.55 4.56 6.82
CA TYR A 42 14.56 4.99 7.79
C TYR A 42 15.19 5.14 9.18
N ARG A 43 14.57 5.98 9.99
CA ARG A 43 14.96 6.21 11.38
C ARG A 43 14.53 5.02 12.24
N HIS A 44 15.21 4.83 13.38
CA HIS A 44 14.71 3.98 14.46
C HIS A 44 13.28 4.36 14.89
N GLY A 45 12.54 3.39 15.41
CA GLY A 45 11.21 3.60 16.00
C GLY A 45 11.24 4.49 17.25
N ASP A 46 10.10 4.65 17.91
CA ASP A 46 10.07 5.38 19.17
C ASP A 46 10.93 4.69 20.23
N ARG A 47 11.67 5.48 21.00
CA ARG A 47 12.60 5.00 22.02
C ARG A 47 12.72 6.00 23.16
N SER A 48 13.10 5.51 24.32
CA SER A 48 13.45 6.36 25.44
C SER A 48 14.66 7.26 25.13
N ALA A 49 14.80 8.34 25.91
CA ALA A 49 15.97 9.20 25.84
C ALA A 49 17.27 8.39 25.99
N ILE A 50 18.38 8.84 25.40
CA ILE A 50 19.68 8.12 25.55
C ILE A 50 20.27 8.36 26.94
N ARG A 51 20.01 9.52 27.51
CA ARG A 51 20.43 9.97 28.83
C ARG A 51 19.49 11.08 29.28
N SER A 52 19.37 11.26 30.59
CA SER A 52 18.72 12.43 31.16
C SER A 52 19.72 13.37 31.83
N TYR A 53 19.23 14.54 32.23
CA TYR A 53 20.00 15.49 33.02
C TYR A 53 20.08 15.01 34.49
N PRO A 54 21.12 15.41 35.25
CA PRO A 54 21.41 14.81 36.57
C PRO A 54 20.27 14.88 37.60
N SER A 55 19.41 15.88 37.52
CA SER A 55 18.33 16.14 38.48
C SER A 55 16.94 15.81 37.93
N ASP A 56 16.83 14.92 36.95
CA ASP A 56 15.53 14.54 36.38
C ASP A 56 14.71 13.65 37.34
N PRO A 57 13.56 14.13 37.85
CA PRO A 57 12.71 13.33 38.73
C PRO A 57 12.07 12.13 38.02
N TYR A 58 12.06 12.11 36.69
CA TYR A 58 11.44 11.04 35.88
C TYR A 58 12.46 10.12 35.21
N ALA A 59 13.73 10.13 35.65
CA ALA A 59 14.77 9.28 35.07
C ALA A 59 14.41 7.78 35.09
N ASN A 60 13.64 7.34 36.09
CA ASN A 60 13.21 5.95 36.27
C ASN A 60 11.85 5.62 35.61
N TYR A 61 11.28 6.54 34.82
CA TYR A 61 9.96 6.36 34.21
C TYR A 61 9.98 5.48 32.95
N TRP A 62 11.16 5.09 32.47
CA TRP A 62 11.35 4.30 31.25
C TRP A 62 11.37 2.81 31.57
N PRO A 63 10.32 2.02 31.23
CA PRO A 63 10.22 0.62 31.65
C PRO A 63 11.35 -0.27 31.13
N GLN A 64 11.85 0.03 29.93
CA GLN A 64 12.94 -0.67 29.28
C GLN A 64 14.31 -0.04 29.56
N GLY A 65 14.36 1.06 30.33
CA GLY A 65 15.56 1.87 30.52
C GLY A 65 15.84 2.81 29.34
N PHE A 66 16.96 3.53 29.42
CA PHE A 66 17.37 4.54 28.43
C PHE A 66 17.88 3.94 27.12
N GLY A 67 17.62 4.65 26.02
CA GLY A 67 18.05 4.31 24.67
C GLY A 67 17.32 3.11 24.02
N GLN A 68 16.38 2.49 24.72
CA GLN A 68 15.68 1.30 24.26
C GLN A 68 14.41 1.65 23.48
N LEU A 69 14.09 0.83 22.47
CA LEU A 69 12.83 0.93 21.73
C LEU A 69 11.65 0.66 22.67
N THR A 70 10.62 1.50 22.56
CA THR A 70 9.37 1.28 23.30
C THR A 70 8.59 0.16 22.63
N GLN A 71 8.10 -0.82 23.41
CA GLN A 71 7.34 -1.95 22.86
C GLN A 71 6.01 -1.47 22.27
N VAL A 72 5.28 -0.65 23.04
CA VAL A 72 4.17 0.19 22.61
C VAL A 72 4.19 1.42 23.53
N TYR A 73 4.37 2.60 22.97
CA TYR A 73 4.22 3.85 23.72
C TYR A 73 3.52 4.87 22.83
N CYS A 74 2.47 5.48 23.36
CA CYS A 74 1.78 6.58 22.71
C CYS A 74 1.50 7.63 23.77
N ARG A 75 1.93 8.87 23.49
CA ARG A 75 1.66 10.00 24.36
C ARG A 75 0.80 11.00 23.61
N SER A 76 -0.38 11.29 24.14
CA SER A 76 -1.26 12.36 23.66
C SER A 76 -1.38 13.47 24.70
N THR A 77 -1.91 14.62 24.31
CA THR A 77 -2.40 15.61 25.27
C THR A 77 -3.68 15.09 25.94
N ASP A 78 -3.97 15.64 27.13
CA ASP A 78 -5.15 15.31 27.92
C ASP A 78 -6.40 16.02 27.37
N LYS A 79 -6.83 15.59 26.18
CA LYS A 79 -8.08 16.01 25.52
C LYS A 79 -8.70 14.80 24.84
N ASP A 80 -10.01 14.65 24.91
CA ASP A 80 -10.72 13.48 24.38
C ASP A 80 -10.39 13.20 22.92
N ARG A 81 -10.35 14.27 22.09
CA ARG A 81 -10.01 14.12 20.67
C ARG A 81 -8.63 13.50 20.44
N THR A 82 -7.66 13.80 21.30
CA THR A 82 -6.28 13.34 21.15
C THR A 82 -6.09 11.96 21.75
N ILE A 83 -6.82 11.65 22.83
CA ILE A 83 -6.87 10.30 23.42
C ILE A 83 -7.55 9.32 22.46
N MET A 84 -8.73 9.64 21.93
CA MET A 84 -9.45 8.77 20.99
C MET A 84 -8.68 8.59 19.67
N SER A 85 -8.03 9.64 19.17
CA SER A 85 -7.17 9.53 17.97
C SER A 85 -5.96 8.61 18.22
N ALA A 86 -5.29 8.76 19.37
CA ALA A 86 -4.19 7.90 19.76
C ALA A 86 -4.64 6.43 19.89
N GLN A 87 -5.79 6.19 20.53
CA GLN A 87 -6.37 4.85 20.68
C GLN A 87 -6.73 4.23 19.33
N ALA A 88 -7.35 4.99 18.43
CA ALA A 88 -7.71 4.51 17.10
C ALA A 88 -6.47 4.11 16.28
N GLN A 89 -5.41 4.91 16.35
CA GLN A 89 -4.15 4.60 15.67
C GLN A 89 -3.48 3.33 16.25
N LEU A 90 -3.48 3.19 17.57
CA LEU A 90 -2.93 1.99 18.23
C LEU A 90 -3.73 0.72 17.91
N ASN A 91 -5.06 0.80 17.89
CA ASN A 91 -5.92 -0.33 17.55
C ASN A 91 -5.72 -0.78 16.09
N GLY A 92 -5.40 0.14 15.17
CA GLY A 92 -5.06 -0.20 13.78
C GLY A 92 -3.65 -0.79 13.64
N LEU A 93 -2.67 -0.28 14.37
CA LEU A 93 -1.28 -0.73 14.29
C LEU A 93 -1.04 -2.05 15.03
N TYR A 94 -1.78 -2.28 16.11
CA TYR A 94 -1.69 -3.46 16.98
C TYR A 94 -3.09 -4.08 17.15
N PRO A 95 -3.62 -4.74 16.11
CA PRO A 95 -4.93 -5.37 16.18
C PRO A 95 -4.96 -6.46 17.27
N PRO A 96 -6.09 -6.63 17.97
CA PRO A 96 -6.20 -7.63 19.02
C PRO A 96 -6.11 -9.05 18.44
N LYS A 97 -5.43 -9.95 19.17
CA LYS A 97 -5.29 -11.36 18.80
C LYS A 97 -6.17 -12.22 19.70
N GLY A 98 -7.16 -12.90 19.12
CA GLY A 98 -8.07 -13.81 19.83
C GLY A 98 -9.55 -13.51 19.57
N PRO A 99 -10.46 -14.34 20.13
CA PRO A 99 -11.90 -14.12 20.04
C PRO A 99 -12.25 -12.73 20.60
N GLN A 100 -13.07 -11.99 19.86
CA GLN A 100 -13.59 -10.66 20.24
C GLN A 100 -14.99 -10.81 20.83
#